data_AF-A0A924ZGP7-F1
#
_entry.id   AF-A0A924ZGP7-F1
#
_cell.length_a   1.000
_cell.length_b   1.000
_cell.length_c   1.000
_cell.angle_alpha   90.00
_cell.angle_beta   90.00
_cell.angle_gamma   90.00
#
_symmetry.space_group_name_H-M   'P 1'
#
loop_
_entity.id
_entity.type
_entity.pdbx_description
1 polymer ?
#
loop_
_entity_poly.entity_id
_entity_poly.type
_entity_poly.pdbx_seq_one_letter_code
_entity_poly.pdbx_strand_id
1 'polypeptide(L)'
;MGHSVWNKAMAARVAAFLVGVLGLASLRATYDAALPADLMPQLWALAGFYAVVTVFGVTAALLAVARGWRIGAAPAGGLVVAVSMTVLGGGVDWPRLALHGLMPLAVGLWWLVFAPKGVQRRDLAVWLIWPVVYGTYALLRGQITGDWPCPALDVGSLGLLRVARNALALLVGFWLVGQAVQFVARRLR
;
A
#
# COMPACT_ATOMS: atom_id res chain seq x y z
N MET A 1 -17.04 26.72 -19.67
CA MET A 1 -16.77 25.34 -19.22
C MET A 1 -15.30 25.03 -18.91
N GLY A 2 -14.32 25.86 -19.31
CA GLY A 2 -12.88 25.59 -19.06
C GLY A 2 -12.43 25.70 -17.60
N HIS A 3 -12.87 26.72 -16.84
CA HIS A 3 -12.38 26.97 -15.48
C HIS A 3 -12.63 25.83 -14.47
N SER A 4 -13.73 25.07 -14.58
CA SER A 4 -14.05 24.01 -13.60
C SER A 4 -13.19 22.75 -13.75
N VAL A 5 -12.74 22.44 -14.97
CA VAL A 5 -11.88 21.28 -15.25
C VAL A 5 -10.46 21.52 -14.72
N TRP A 6 -9.94 22.74 -14.93
CA TRP A 6 -8.65 23.16 -14.40
C TRP A 6 -8.62 23.12 -12.86
N ASN A 7 -9.71 23.55 -12.22
CA ASN A 7 -9.84 23.51 -10.77
C ASN A 7 -9.84 22.08 -10.23
N LYS A 8 -10.52 21.13 -10.90
CA LYS A 8 -10.51 19.72 -10.50
C LYS A 8 -9.15 19.06 -10.67
N ALA A 9 -8.45 19.34 -11.78
CA ALA A 9 -7.11 18.80 -12.02
C ALA A 9 -6.09 19.35 -11.01
N MET A 10 -6.15 20.65 -10.71
CA MET A 10 -5.30 21.25 -9.67
C MET A 10 -5.63 20.65 -8.29
N ALA A 11 -6.90 20.55 -7.93
CA ALA A 11 -7.33 19.94 -6.66
C ALA A 11 -6.84 18.49 -6.51
N ALA A 12 -6.92 17.69 -7.58
CA ALA A 12 -6.41 16.32 -7.59
C ALA A 12 -4.90 16.24 -7.30
N ARG A 13 -4.13 17.17 -7.86
CA ARG A 13 -2.67 17.26 -7.67
C ARG A 13 -2.31 17.71 -6.26
N VAL A 14 -3.02 18.71 -5.73
CA VAL A 14 -2.86 19.17 -4.35
C VAL A 14 -3.23 18.05 -3.38
N ALA A 15 -4.34 17.35 -3.60
CA ALA A 15 -4.72 16.22 -2.77
C ALA A 15 -3.67 15.10 -2.82
N ALA A 16 -3.19 14.73 -4.02
CA ALA A 16 -2.12 13.74 -4.15
C ALA A 16 -0.83 14.18 -3.43
N PHE A 17 -0.48 15.47 -3.49
CA PHE A 17 0.65 16.03 -2.77
C PHE A 17 0.47 15.90 -1.25
N LEU A 18 -0.69 16.27 -0.71
CA LEU A 18 -0.97 16.16 0.72
C LEU A 18 -0.92 14.71 1.21
N VAL A 19 -1.47 13.76 0.45
CA VAL A 19 -1.36 12.33 0.78
C VAL A 19 0.09 11.86 0.67
N GLY A 20 0.86 12.34 -0.31
CA GLY A 20 2.29 12.06 -0.43
C GLY A 20 3.10 12.60 0.75
N VAL A 21 2.81 13.80 1.23
CA VAL A 21 3.45 14.39 2.42
C VAL A 21 3.09 13.59 3.67
N LEU A 22 1.83 13.17 3.83
CA LEU A 22 1.42 12.26 4.91
C LEU A 22 2.20 10.95 4.84
N GLY A 23 2.38 10.40 3.64
CA GLY A 23 3.17 9.19 3.40
C GLY A 23 4.62 9.35 3.86
N LEU A 24 5.29 10.43 3.44
CA LEU A 24 6.65 10.74 3.87
C LEU A 24 6.74 10.93 5.40
N ALA A 25 5.79 11.65 6.00
CA ALA A 25 5.74 11.85 7.45
C ALA A 25 5.55 10.53 8.21
N SER A 26 4.67 9.65 7.71
CA SER A 26 4.42 8.33 8.30
C SER A 26 5.66 7.42 8.24
N LEU A 27 6.37 7.43 7.10
CA LEU A 27 7.60 6.66 6.90
C LEU A 27 8.72 7.19 7.80
N ARG A 28 8.83 8.52 7.91
CA ARG A 28 9.80 9.17 8.80
C ARG A 28 9.52 8.83 10.27
N ALA A 29 8.26 8.95 10.71
CA ALA A 29 7.87 8.61 12.07
C ALA A 29 8.11 7.12 12.39
N THR A 30 7.87 6.24 11.42
CA THR A 30 8.16 4.81 11.55
C THR A 30 9.66 4.55 11.68
N TYR A 31 10.49 5.26 10.91
CA TYR A 31 11.94 5.20 11.02
C TYR A 31 12.42 5.68 12.39
N ASP A 32 11.95 6.85 12.85
CA ASP A 32 12.35 7.44 14.13
C ASP A 32 11.91 6.60 15.35
N ALA A 33 10.81 5.84 15.22
CA ALA A 33 10.31 4.95 16.26
C ALA A 33 10.97 3.56 16.26
N ALA A 34 11.68 3.19 15.19
CA ALA A 34 12.42 1.92 15.15
C ALA A 34 13.67 1.98 16.06
N LEU A 35 14.13 0.82 16.53
CA LEU A 35 15.28 0.75 17.44
C LEU A 35 16.49 1.48 16.84
N PRO A 36 17.25 2.24 17.65
CA PRO A 36 18.38 3.01 17.17
C PRO A 36 19.43 2.07 16.57
N ALA A 37 19.71 2.26 15.28
CA ALA A 37 20.73 1.56 14.53
C ALA A 37 21.34 2.53 13.50
N ASP A 38 22.48 2.16 12.92
CA ASP A 38 23.01 2.88 11.77
C ASP A 38 22.00 2.88 10.61
N LEU A 39 22.11 3.90 9.75
CA LEU A 39 21.16 4.16 8.67
C LEU A 39 20.87 2.92 7.82
N MET A 40 21.91 2.22 7.34
CA MET A 40 21.76 1.08 6.43
C MET A 40 21.06 -0.13 7.10
N PRO A 41 21.50 -0.64 8.27
CA PRO A 41 20.79 -1.69 9.00
C PRO A 41 19.31 -1.36 9.27
N GLN A 42 19.02 -0.11 9.66
CA GLN A 42 17.65 0.31 9.96
C GLN A 42 16.77 0.32 8.71
N LEU A 43 17.27 0.85 7.59
CA LEU A 43 16.57 0.80 6.30
C LEU A 43 16.36 -0.63 5.82
N TRP A 44 17.35 -1.51 6.00
CA TRP A 44 17.23 -2.93 5.68
C TRP A 44 16.16 -3.63 6.53
N ALA A 45 16.09 -3.31 7.81
CA ALA A 45 15.05 -3.84 8.71
C ALA A 45 13.66 -3.38 8.26
N LEU A 46 13.50 -2.08 8.00
CA LEU A 46 12.24 -1.48 7.56
C LEU A 46 11.77 -2.00 6.19
N ALA A 47 12.70 -2.26 5.27
CA ALA A 47 12.40 -2.87 3.97
C ALA A 47 11.82 -4.29 4.09
N GLY A 48 11.97 -4.95 5.23
CA GLY A 48 11.35 -6.24 5.53
C GLY A 48 9.84 -6.17 5.77
N PHE A 49 9.26 -4.98 6.00
CA PHE A 49 7.85 -4.83 6.35
C PHE A 49 6.97 -4.40 5.16
N TYR A 50 5.88 -5.13 4.94
CA TYR A 50 4.92 -4.90 3.85
C TYR A 50 4.41 -3.47 3.81
N ALA A 51 4.00 -2.96 4.97
CA ALA A 51 3.42 -1.64 5.09
C ALA A 51 4.42 -0.56 4.69
N VAL A 52 5.68 -0.68 5.07
CA VAL A 52 6.73 0.29 4.74
C VAL A 52 6.97 0.33 3.24
N VAL A 53 7.24 -0.82 2.61
CA VAL A 53 7.55 -0.88 1.17
C VAL A 53 6.34 -0.43 0.33
N THR A 54 5.13 -0.84 0.75
CA THR A 54 3.90 -0.46 0.05
C THR A 54 3.61 1.03 0.19
N VAL A 55 3.69 1.59 1.40
CA VAL A 55 3.47 3.03 1.62
C VAL A 55 4.53 3.86 0.91
N PHE A 56 5.77 3.40 0.85
CA PHE A 56 6.82 4.03 0.05
C PHE A 56 6.44 4.09 -1.44
N GLY A 57 6.05 2.96 -2.03
CA GLY A 57 5.63 2.91 -3.44
C GLY A 57 4.40 3.78 -3.73
N VAL A 58 3.37 3.73 -2.87
CA VAL A 58 2.16 4.56 -2.98
C VAL A 58 2.51 6.05 -2.86
N THR A 59 3.37 6.41 -1.92
CA THR A 59 3.85 7.79 -1.72
C THR A 59 4.56 8.30 -2.97
N ALA A 60 5.47 7.50 -3.54
CA ALA A 60 6.16 7.85 -4.77
C ALA A 60 5.18 8.07 -5.94
N ALA A 61 4.21 7.16 -6.11
CA ALA A 61 3.19 7.27 -7.15
C ALA A 61 2.35 8.56 -7.00
N LEU A 62 1.89 8.88 -5.78
CA LEU A 62 1.08 10.07 -5.53
C LEU A 62 1.86 11.38 -5.67
N LEU A 63 3.14 11.41 -5.25
CA LEU A 63 4.00 12.57 -5.50
C LEU A 63 4.29 12.78 -6.99
N ALA A 64 4.36 11.69 -7.77
CA ALA A 64 4.50 11.82 -9.20
C ALA A 64 3.20 12.30 -9.87
N VAL A 65 2.02 11.89 -9.36
CA VAL A 65 0.73 12.48 -9.74
C VAL A 65 0.67 13.98 -9.39
N ALA A 66 1.16 14.38 -8.22
CA ALA A 66 1.26 15.79 -7.83
C ALA A 66 2.12 16.61 -8.81
N ARG A 67 3.19 16.00 -9.34
CA ARG A 67 4.05 16.57 -10.39
C ARG A 67 3.40 16.61 -11.78
N GLY A 68 2.22 16.01 -11.96
CA GLY A 68 1.46 16.04 -13.21
C GLY A 68 1.41 14.70 -13.96
N TRP A 69 1.96 13.61 -13.40
CA TRP A 69 1.82 12.30 -14.00
C TRP A 69 0.35 11.85 -13.98
N ARG A 70 -0.16 11.41 -15.14
CA ARG A 70 -1.52 10.90 -15.28
C ARG A 70 -1.55 9.41 -14.99
N ILE A 71 -2.21 9.05 -13.89
CA ILE A 71 -2.43 7.65 -13.51
C ILE A 71 -3.75 7.12 -14.08
N GLY A 72 -3.71 5.91 -14.65
CA GLY A 72 -4.89 5.22 -15.14
C GLY A 72 -5.75 4.63 -14.02
N ALA A 73 -6.97 4.18 -14.36
CA ALA A 73 -7.90 3.61 -13.40
C ALA A 73 -7.38 2.35 -12.69
N ALA A 74 -6.80 1.43 -13.46
CA ALA A 74 -6.27 0.17 -12.95
C ALA A 74 -5.13 0.40 -11.93
N PRO A 75 -4.04 1.13 -12.24
CA PRO A 75 -2.99 1.38 -11.25
C PRO A 75 -3.51 2.18 -10.05
N ALA A 76 -4.42 3.15 -10.23
CA ALA A 76 -4.99 3.90 -9.11
C ALA A 76 -5.81 3.01 -8.15
N GLY A 77 -6.64 2.10 -8.67
CA GLY A 77 -7.32 1.10 -7.85
C GLY A 77 -6.35 0.12 -7.17
N GLY A 78 -5.26 -0.24 -7.86
CA GLY A 78 -4.20 -1.08 -7.32
C GLY A 78 -3.49 -0.46 -6.11
N LEU A 79 -3.28 0.86 -6.08
CA LEU A 79 -2.75 1.56 -4.91
C LEU A 79 -3.66 1.39 -3.68
N VAL A 80 -4.98 1.50 -3.87
CA VAL A 80 -5.96 1.28 -2.80
C VAL A 80 -5.90 -0.16 -2.31
N VAL A 81 -5.89 -1.14 -3.21
CA VAL A 81 -5.82 -2.56 -2.85
C VAL A 81 -4.54 -2.87 -2.08
N ALA A 82 -3.40 -2.38 -2.55
CA ALA A 82 -2.11 -2.59 -1.90
C ALA A 82 -2.08 -1.99 -0.48
N VAL A 83 -2.49 -0.72 -0.33
CA VAL A 83 -2.44 -0.06 0.98
C VAL A 83 -3.48 -0.61 1.96
N SER A 84 -4.58 -1.22 1.49
CA SER A 84 -5.66 -1.71 2.37
C SER A 84 -5.21 -2.77 3.37
N MET A 85 -4.25 -3.62 2.98
CA MET A 85 -3.76 -4.68 3.87
C MET A 85 -2.92 -4.13 5.03
N THR A 86 -2.40 -2.89 4.93
CA THR A 86 -1.64 -2.31 6.04
C THR A 86 -2.51 -2.08 7.26
N VAL A 87 -3.84 -2.00 7.12
CA VAL A 87 -4.80 -1.83 8.24
C VAL A 87 -4.66 -2.91 9.29
N LEU A 88 -4.24 -4.13 8.91
CA LEU A 88 -4.05 -5.24 9.86
C LEU A 88 -2.96 -5.00 10.90
N GLY A 89 -2.05 -4.03 10.68
CA GLY A 89 -1.02 -3.67 11.66
C GLY A 89 -1.57 -2.88 12.86
N GLY A 90 -2.65 -2.11 12.66
CA GLY A 90 -3.30 -1.32 13.71
C GLY A 90 -2.37 -0.33 14.45
N GLY A 91 -2.86 0.19 15.58
CA GLY A 91 -2.12 1.08 16.48
C GLY A 91 -2.67 2.51 16.55
N VAL A 92 -2.52 3.14 17.72
CA VAL A 92 -3.09 4.47 18.02
C VAL A 92 -2.03 5.54 18.26
N ASP A 93 -0.80 5.13 18.55
CA ASP A 93 0.36 6.02 18.57
C ASP A 93 0.69 6.51 17.16
N TRP A 94 1.32 7.68 17.09
CA TRP A 94 1.48 8.42 15.86
C TRP A 94 2.06 7.62 14.67
N PRO A 95 3.21 6.91 14.78
CA PRO A 95 3.78 6.18 13.65
C PRO A 95 2.83 5.12 13.10
N ARG A 96 2.22 4.34 14.00
CA ARG A 96 1.32 3.24 13.64
C ARG A 96 -0.02 3.74 13.12
N LEU A 97 -0.62 4.73 13.78
CA LEU A 97 -1.86 5.36 13.31
C LEU A 97 -1.68 5.98 11.93
N ALA A 98 -0.56 6.67 11.69
CA ALA A 98 -0.27 7.28 10.40
C ALA A 98 -0.13 6.22 9.29
N LEU A 99 0.66 5.17 9.53
CA LEU A 99 0.99 4.15 8.53
C LEU A 99 -0.16 3.17 8.26
N HIS A 100 -0.86 2.73 9.31
CA HIS A 100 -1.87 1.68 9.26
C HIS A 100 -3.31 2.21 9.23
N GLY A 101 -3.54 3.46 9.63
CA GLY A 101 -4.88 4.08 9.66
C GLY A 101 -5.02 5.21 8.64
N LEU A 102 -4.26 6.31 8.83
CA LEU A 102 -4.42 7.53 8.04
C LEU A 102 -4.03 7.32 6.57
N MET A 103 -2.93 6.59 6.30
CA MET A 103 -2.49 6.34 4.93
C MET A 103 -3.52 5.58 4.08
N PRO A 104 -4.02 4.40 4.49
CA PRO A 104 -5.09 3.71 3.75
C PRO A 104 -6.32 4.58 3.53
N LEU A 105 -6.76 5.31 4.55
CA LEU A 105 -7.91 6.20 4.48
C LEU A 105 -7.69 7.31 3.45
N ALA A 106 -6.56 8.01 3.54
CA ALA A 106 -6.24 9.14 2.68
C ALA A 106 -6.10 8.73 1.21
N VAL A 107 -5.46 7.59 0.94
CA VAL A 107 -5.36 7.01 -0.41
C VAL A 107 -6.72 6.61 -0.94
N GLY A 108 -7.56 5.97 -0.12
CA GLY A 108 -8.93 5.60 -0.48
C GLY A 108 -9.79 6.82 -0.82
N LEU A 109 -9.76 7.87 0.01
CA LEU A 109 -10.48 9.12 -0.23
C LEU A 109 -9.99 9.84 -1.49
N TRP A 110 -8.67 9.93 -1.67
CA TRP A 110 -8.09 10.51 -2.88
C TRP A 110 -8.54 9.73 -4.13
N TRP A 111 -8.51 8.39 -4.08
CA TRP A 111 -8.96 7.54 -5.17
C TRP A 111 -10.45 7.74 -5.45
N LEU A 112 -11.30 7.78 -4.43
CA LEU A 112 -12.75 7.98 -4.55
C LEU A 112 -13.08 9.29 -5.28
N VAL A 113 -12.43 10.39 -4.90
CA VAL A 113 -12.78 11.73 -5.40
C VAL A 113 -12.10 12.05 -6.74
N PHE A 114 -10.83 11.68 -6.92
CA PHE A 114 -10.01 12.22 -8.01
C PHE A 114 -9.56 11.19 -9.06
N ALA A 115 -9.43 9.91 -8.70
CA ALA A 115 -8.90 8.91 -9.62
C ALA A 115 -9.93 8.43 -10.66
N PRO A 116 -9.50 8.02 -11.87
CA PRO A 116 -10.39 7.42 -12.85
C PRO A 116 -11.00 6.10 -12.35
N LYS A 117 -12.28 5.85 -12.64
CA LYS A 117 -13.03 4.65 -12.21
C LYS A 117 -13.12 3.55 -13.28
N GLY A 118 -12.29 3.69 -14.31
CA GLY A 118 -12.10 2.81 -15.47
C GLY A 118 -11.67 1.35 -15.23
N VAL A 119 -11.95 0.73 -14.08
CA VAL A 119 -11.46 -0.61 -13.70
C VAL A 119 -12.19 -1.73 -14.44
N GLN A 120 -11.47 -2.80 -14.81
CA GLN A 120 -11.94 -4.02 -15.47
C GLN A 120 -11.73 -5.27 -14.61
N ARG A 121 -12.34 -6.41 -15.00
CA ARG A 121 -12.17 -7.69 -14.26
C ARG A 121 -10.75 -8.22 -14.28
N ARG A 122 -10.04 -8.06 -15.39
CA ARG A 122 -8.65 -8.51 -15.51
C ARG A 122 -7.69 -7.79 -14.56
N ASP A 123 -8.01 -6.56 -14.16
CA ASP A 123 -7.16 -5.76 -13.27
C ASP A 123 -7.05 -6.38 -11.88
N LEU A 124 -8.05 -7.17 -11.44
CA LEU A 124 -8.03 -7.88 -10.17
C LEU A 124 -6.85 -8.85 -10.09
N ALA A 125 -6.59 -9.60 -11.17
CA ALA A 125 -5.46 -10.53 -11.22
C ALA A 125 -4.12 -9.76 -11.22
N VAL A 126 -4.06 -8.62 -11.92
CA VAL A 126 -2.88 -7.75 -11.94
C VAL A 126 -2.57 -7.20 -10.55
N TRP A 127 -3.59 -6.82 -9.77
CA TRP A 127 -3.40 -6.31 -8.41
C TRP A 127 -2.84 -7.34 -7.43
N LEU A 128 -3.06 -8.65 -7.69
CA LEU A 128 -2.46 -9.72 -6.89
C LEU A 128 -0.95 -9.91 -7.15
N ILE A 129 -0.40 -9.32 -8.22
CA ILE A 129 1.05 -9.41 -8.50
C ILE A 129 1.84 -8.81 -7.34
N TRP A 130 1.43 -7.65 -6.81
CA TRP A 130 2.14 -6.99 -5.71
C TRP A 130 2.26 -7.85 -4.45
N PRO A 131 1.15 -8.37 -3.85
CA PRO A 131 1.26 -9.22 -2.68
C PRO A 131 1.97 -10.56 -2.95
N VAL A 132 1.89 -11.11 -4.16
CA VAL A 132 2.68 -12.30 -4.52
C VAL A 132 4.17 -11.98 -4.54
N VAL A 133 4.58 -10.91 -5.24
CA VAL A 133 5.98 -10.48 -5.32
C VAL A 133 6.55 -10.18 -3.93
N TYR A 134 5.81 -9.42 -3.12
CA TYR A 134 6.22 -9.15 -1.74
C TYR A 134 6.27 -10.44 -0.90
N GLY A 135 5.27 -11.31 -1.01
CA GLY A 135 5.24 -12.57 -0.26
C GLY A 135 6.45 -13.45 -0.58
N THR A 136 6.79 -13.59 -1.87
CA THR A 136 8.00 -14.27 -2.31
C THR A 136 9.27 -13.60 -1.76
N TYR A 137 9.36 -12.28 -1.83
CA TYR A 137 10.47 -11.53 -1.25
C TYR A 137 10.61 -11.78 0.26
N ALA A 138 9.52 -11.72 1.02
CA ALA A 138 9.51 -11.93 2.47
C ALA A 138 9.95 -13.35 2.84
N LEU A 139 9.49 -14.36 2.08
CA LEU A 139 9.89 -15.75 2.28
C LEU A 139 11.39 -15.97 2.01
N LEU A 140 11.90 -15.42 0.92
CA LEU A 140 13.32 -15.50 0.58
C LEU A 140 14.18 -14.77 1.64
N ARG A 141 13.78 -13.56 2.03
CA ARG A 141 14.47 -12.80 3.08
C ARG A 141 14.50 -13.55 4.40
N GLY A 142 13.38 -14.12 4.82
CA GLY A 142 13.29 -14.89 6.06
C GLY A 142 14.18 -16.13 6.03
N GLN A 143 14.23 -16.86 4.91
CA GLN A 143 15.13 -18.02 4.79
C GLN A 143 16.61 -17.66 4.81
N ILE A 144 17.00 -16.51 4.27
CA ILE A 144 18.41 -16.08 4.23
C ILE A 144 18.85 -15.51 5.58
N THR A 145 17.99 -14.71 6.22
CA THR A 145 18.35 -13.92 7.41
C THR A 145 17.94 -14.57 8.73
N GLY A 146 16.97 -15.49 8.72
CA GLY A 146 16.32 -16.00 9.93
C GLY A 146 15.29 -15.03 10.54
N ASP A 147 15.23 -13.78 10.04
CA ASP A 147 14.32 -12.76 10.53
C ASP A 147 13.00 -12.78 9.76
N TRP A 148 11.89 -12.90 10.49
CA TRP A 148 10.53 -12.96 9.93
C TRP A 148 9.69 -11.74 10.35
N PRO A 149 9.73 -10.64 9.58
CA PRO A 149 8.93 -9.44 9.87
C PRO A 149 7.42 -9.69 9.91
N CYS A 150 6.95 -10.73 9.21
CA CYS A 150 5.56 -11.16 9.22
C CYS A 150 5.48 -12.55 9.88
N PRO A 151 4.98 -12.65 11.13
CA PRO A 151 4.87 -13.93 11.83
C PRO A 151 4.02 -14.96 11.09
N ALA A 152 3.04 -14.52 10.31
CA ALA A 152 2.21 -15.40 9.48
C ALA A 152 3.00 -16.11 8.37
N LEU A 153 4.20 -15.63 8.03
CA LEU A 153 5.08 -16.19 7.02
C LEU A 153 6.31 -16.90 7.61
N ASP A 154 6.41 -17.01 8.94
CA ASP A 154 7.55 -17.66 9.60
C ASP A 154 7.57 -19.17 9.34
N VAL A 155 8.39 -19.58 8.37
CA VAL A 155 8.55 -21.00 8.00
C VAL A 155 9.26 -21.78 9.09
N GLY A 156 10.17 -21.14 9.84
CA GLY A 156 10.95 -21.77 10.89
C GLY A 156 10.07 -22.25 12.05
N SER A 157 9.10 -21.43 12.47
CA SER A 157 8.20 -21.78 13.58
C SER A 157 6.90 -22.47 13.14
N LEU A 158 6.35 -22.12 11.97
CA LEU A 158 5.03 -22.62 11.54
C LEU A 158 5.09 -23.81 10.58
N GLY A 159 6.24 -24.01 9.92
CA GLY A 159 6.40 -24.96 8.83
C GLY A 159 5.72 -24.53 7.52
N LEU A 160 6.16 -25.13 6.41
CA LEU A 160 5.78 -24.71 5.05
C LEU A 160 4.27 -24.78 4.79
N LEU A 161 3.59 -25.84 5.26
CA LEU A 161 2.16 -26.03 5.00
C LEU A 161 1.31 -24.94 5.64
N ARG A 162 1.62 -24.53 6.87
CA ARG A 162 0.87 -23.49 7.58
C ARG A 162 1.13 -22.13 6.96
N VAL A 163 2.38 -21.83 6.59
CA VAL A 163 2.73 -20.60 5.85
C VAL A 163 2.02 -20.52 4.50
N ALA A 164 1.95 -21.64 3.75
CA ALA A 164 1.22 -21.67 2.48
C ALA A 164 -0.28 -21.36 2.64
N ARG A 165 -0.91 -21.89 3.70
CA ARG A 165 -2.32 -21.58 4.04
C ARG A 165 -2.50 -20.11 4.42
N ASN A 166 -1.60 -19.56 5.23
CA ASN A 166 -1.63 -18.15 5.61
C ASN A 166 -1.47 -17.24 4.39
N ALA A 167 -0.51 -17.52 3.52
CA ALA A 167 -0.29 -16.79 2.28
C ALA A 167 -1.53 -16.84 1.38
N LEU A 168 -2.17 -18.01 1.24
CA LEU A 168 -3.41 -18.14 0.48
C LEU A 168 -4.55 -17.31 1.09
N ALA A 169 -4.72 -17.33 2.41
CA ALA A 169 -5.73 -16.52 3.09
C ALA A 169 -5.52 -15.01 2.87
N LEU A 170 -4.27 -14.54 2.91
CA LEU A 170 -3.93 -13.15 2.61
C LEU A 170 -4.26 -12.80 1.14
N LEU A 171 -3.92 -13.68 0.18
CA LEU A 171 -4.24 -13.48 -1.24
C LEU A 171 -5.76 -13.41 -1.49
N VAL A 172 -6.54 -14.26 -0.81
CA VAL A 172 -8.01 -14.18 -0.84
C VAL A 172 -8.49 -12.83 -0.30
N GLY A 173 -7.89 -12.34 0.80
CA GLY A 173 -8.17 -11.00 1.33
C GLY A 173 -7.93 -9.90 0.30
N PHE A 174 -6.76 -9.88 -0.35
CA PHE A 174 -6.46 -8.93 -1.44
C PHE A 174 -7.47 -9.04 -2.58
N TRP A 175 -7.84 -10.26 -2.98
CA TRP A 175 -8.81 -10.48 -4.04
C TRP A 175 -10.20 -9.91 -3.69
N LEU A 176 -10.67 -10.12 -2.45
CA LEU A 176 -11.94 -9.57 -1.97
C LEU A 176 -11.93 -8.03 -1.93
N VAL A 177 -10.84 -7.41 -1.46
CA VAL A 177 -10.68 -5.95 -1.49
C VAL A 177 -10.66 -5.45 -2.94
N GLY A 178 -9.96 -6.13 -3.84
CA GLY A 178 -9.97 -5.80 -5.27
C GLY A 178 -11.38 -5.85 -5.86
N GLN A 179 -12.17 -6.86 -5.52
CA GLN A 179 -13.57 -6.97 -5.93
C GLN A 179 -14.41 -5.81 -5.42
N ALA A 180 -14.22 -5.39 -4.17
CA ALA A 180 -14.88 -4.22 -3.59
C ALA A 180 -14.50 -2.92 -4.32
N VAL A 181 -13.20 -2.69 -4.57
CA VAL A 181 -12.70 -1.53 -5.32
C VAL A 181 -13.31 -1.50 -6.72
N GLN A 182 -13.32 -2.63 -7.43
CA GLN A 182 -13.96 -2.73 -8.74
C GLN A 182 -15.46 -2.44 -8.68
N PHE A 183 -16.16 -3.00 -7.70
CA PHE A 183 -17.59 -2.77 -7.52
C PHE A 183 -17.89 -1.29 -7.34
N VAL A 184 -17.18 -0.62 -6.43
CA VAL A 184 -17.31 0.82 -6.18
C VAL A 184 -16.97 1.61 -7.45
N ALA A 185 -15.89 1.25 -8.15
CA ALA A 185 -15.49 1.91 -9.39
C ALA A 185 -16.60 1.84 -10.46
N ARG A 186 -17.28 0.69 -10.60
CA ARG A 186 -18.40 0.56 -11.56
C ARG A 186 -19.60 1.42 -11.19
N ARG A 187 -19.85 1.66 -9.91
CA ARG A 187 -20.97 2.51 -9.44
C ARG A 187 -20.70 4.01 -9.60
N LEU A 188 -19.42 4.39 -9.71
CA LEU A 188 -18.96 5.77 -9.83
C LEU A 188 -18.46 6.13 -11.24
N ARG A 189 -18.59 5.21 -12.21
CA ARG A 189 -18.30 5.46 -13.62
C ARG A 189 -19.42 6.26 -14.27
#